data_AF-A0A1U9NCF7-F1
#
_entry.id   AF-A0A1U9NCF7-F1
#
_cell.length_a   1.000
_cell.length_b   1.000
_cell.length_c   1.000
_cell.angle_alpha   90.00
_cell.angle_beta   90.00
_cell.angle_gamma   90.00
#
_symmetry.space_group_name_H-M   'P 1'
#
loop_
_entity.id
_entity.type
_entity.pdbx_description
1 polymer ?
#
loop_
_entity_poly.entity_id
_entity_poly.type
_entity_poly.pdbx_seq_one_letter_code
_entity_poly.pdbx_strand_id
1 'polypeptide(L)'
;MLENCKSAKERWGGVSEIIDRWLEERQQMLVQYCALSGLDQDLSDLQRGEKLRSFCQILVDYVSAGHFEVYDQLIKEGREFDDADALQEAGKLYDVVDTTTEKLLDFNDKYLETDDLSSLTNDLSLLGEALEVRFSAEDRLISVLHTSHKDLVN
;
A
#
# COMPACT_ATOMS: atom_id res chain seq x y z
N MET A 1 1.98 -34.11 11.72
CA MET A 1 1.08 -33.34 12.61
C MET A 1 1.91 -32.79 13.76
N LEU A 2 2.73 -31.79 13.45
CA LEU A 2 3.77 -31.12 14.23
C LEU A 2 4.10 -29.92 13.30
N GLU A 3 4.13 -28.63 13.65
CA GLU A 3 4.36 -27.91 14.90
C GLU A 3 3.58 -26.59 14.84
N ASN A 4 2.71 -26.33 15.84
CA ASN A 4 2.01 -25.04 15.95
C ASN A 4 2.56 -24.18 17.10
N CYS A 5 3.82 -24.37 17.47
CA CYS A 5 4.55 -23.49 18.38
C CYS A 5 5.50 -22.61 17.59
N LYS A 6 4.96 -21.68 16.78
CA LYS A 6 5.74 -20.48 16.41
C LYS A 6 5.75 -19.59 17.64
N SER A 7 6.91 -19.32 18.21
CA SER A 7 7.02 -18.32 19.28
C SER A 7 6.49 -16.97 18.79
N ALA A 8 5.98 -16.12 19.69
CA ALA A 8 5.54 -14.77 19.34
C ALA A 8 6.62 -14.00 18.56
N LYS A 9 7.90 -14.27 18.86
CA LYS A 9 9.07 -13.75 18.16
C LYS A 9 9.22 -14.21 16.71
N GLU A 10 8.99 -15.50 16.43
CA GLU A 10 9.03 -16.02 15.06
C GLU A 10 7.85 -15.52 14.21
N ARG A 11 6.69 -15.32 14.82
CA ARG A 11 5.53 -14.70 14.13
C ARG A 11 5.81 -13.23 13.83
N TRP A 12 6.21 -12.46 14.84
CA TRP A 12 6.55 -11.04 14.70
C TRP A 12 7.66 -10.82 13.65
N GLY A 13 8.69 -11.66 13.63
CA GLY A 13 9.74 -11.63 12.61
C GLY A 13 9.20 -11.86 11.19
N GLY A 14 8.32 -12.86 11.01
CA GLY A 14 7.69 -13.11 9.71
C GLY A 14 6.75 -12.00 9.24
N VAL A 15 6.04 -11.34 10.18
CA VAL A 15 5.22 -10.16 9.87
C VAL A 15 6.09 -8.97 9.47
N SER A 16 7.22 -8.77 10.15
CA SER A 16 8.21 -7.74 9.76
C SER A 16 8.73 -7.96 8.34
N GLU A 17 9.10 -9.20 7.97
CA GLU A 17 9.57 -9.50 6.60
C GLU A 17 8.49 -9.21 5.53
N ILE A 18 7.21 -9.48 5.84
CA ILE A 18 6.09 -9.17 4.95
C ILE A 18 5.93 -7.65 4.79
N ILE A 19 6.01 -6.90 5.89
CA ILE A 19 5.92 -5.43 5.88
C ILE A 19 7.10 -4.84 5.10
N ASP A 20 8.32 -5.30 5.33
CA ASP A 20 9.53 -4.83 4.65
C ASP A 20 9.40 -5.00 3.13
N ARG A 21 8.97 -6.19 2.68
CA ARG A 21 8.72 -6.46 1.25
C ARG A 21 7.64 -5.53 0.67
N TRP A 22 6.56 -5.30 1.40
CA TRP A 22 5.49 -4.42 0.95
C TRP A 22 5.93 -2.95 0.87
N LEU A 23 6.80 -2.51 1.78
CA LEU A 23 7.42 -1.17 1.72
C LEU A 23 8.39 -1.04 0.55
N GLU A 24 9.09 -2.10 0.16
CA GLU A 24 9.87 -2.12 -1.09
C GLU A 24 8.98 -1.96 -2.32
N GLU A 25 7.81 -2.62 -2.36
CA GLU A 25 6.82 -2.44 -3.44
C GLU A 25 6.29 -0.99 -3.47
N ARG A 26 6.01 -0.39 -2.30
CA ARG A 26 5.64 1.03 -2.20
C ARG A 26 6.71 1.92 -2.82
N GLN A 27 7.98 1.65 -2.53
CA GLN A 27 9.10 2.41 -3.08
C GLN A 27 9.18 2.28 -4.61
N GLN A 28 9.04 1.06 -5.15
CA GLN A 28 9.04 0.83 -6.59
C GLN A 28 7.90 1.58 -7.28
N MET A 29 6.70 1.55 -6.68
CA MET A 29 5.54 2.29 -7.15
C MET A 29 5.82 3.80 -7.20
N LEU A 30 6.39 4.37 -6.13
CA LEU A 30 6.76 5.78 -6.06
C LEU A 30 7.80 6.19 -7.09
N VAL A 31 8.78 5.33 -7.39
CA VAL A 31 9.78 5.59 -8.43
C VAL A 31 9.10 5.69 -9.81
N GLN A 32 8.15 4.80 -10.10
CA GLN A 32 7.38 4.85 -11.35
C GLN A 32 6.45 6.07 -11.40
N TYR A 33 5.79 6.39 -10.28
CA TYR A 33 4.98 7.59 -10.14
C TYR A 33 5.80 8.85 -10.44
N CYS A 34 6.99 8.99 -9.83
CA CYS A 34 7.89 10.11 -10.08
C CYS A 34 8.38 10.16 -11.53
N ALA A 35 8.66 9.01 -12.13
CA ALA A 35 9.04 8.92 -13.54
C ALA A 35 7.89 9.34 -14.48
N LEU A 36 6.64 9.18 -14.04
CA LEU A 36 5.45 9.66 -14.76
C LEU A 36 5.13 11.14 -14.46
N SER A 37 5.20 11.58 -13.22
CA SER A 37 4.92 12.97 -12.86
C SER A 37 6.00 13.92 -13.37
N GLY A 38 7.26 13.45 -13.42
CA GLY A 38 8.41 14.14 -13.97
C GLY A 38 8.60 13.94 -15.47
N LEU A 39 7.59 13.42 -16.18
CA LEU A 39 7.63 13.17 -17.63
C LEU A 39 8.12 14.43 -18.38
N ASP A 40 9.38 14.38 -18.79
CA ASP A 40 10.01 15.25 -19.77
C ASP A 40 9.05 15.50 -20.94
N GLN A 41 8.97 16.74 -21.40
CA GLN A 41 8.13 17.12 -22.55
C GLN A 41 8.53 16.40 -23.85
N ASP A 42 9.60 15.60 -23.82
CA ASP A 42 10.19 14.87 -24.94
C ASP A 42 9.67 13.43 -25.15
N LEU A 43 8.85 12.87 -24.23
CA LEU A 43 8.31 11.51 -24.42
C LEU A 43 7.05 11.50 -25.29
N SER A 44 7.03 10.60 -26.28
CA SER A 44 5.88 10.38 -27.17
C SER A 44 4.70 9.78 -26.39
N ASP A 45 3.46 10.03 -26.82
CA ASP A 45 2.25 9.50 -26.16
C ASP A 45 2.26 7.98 -26.02
N LEU A 46 2.84 7.26 -26.99
CA LEU A 46 3.03 5.81 -26.91
C LEU A 46 3.88 5.39 -25.71
N GLN A 47 5.03 6.05 -25.50
CA GLN A 47 5.95 5.74 -24.40
C GLN A 47 5.35 6.13 -23.05
N ARG A 48 4.52 7.18 -23.04
CA ARG A 48 3.76 7.62 -21.87
C ARG A 48 2.72 6.58 -21.47
N GLY A 49 1.97 6.06 -22.45
CA GLY A 49 0.99 4.99 -22.25
C GLY A 49 1.62 3.69 -21.74
N GLU A 50 2.77 3.27 -22.29
CA GLU A 50 3.47 2.07 -21.80
C GLU A 50 3.94 2.21 -20.34
N LYS A 51 4.53 3.36 -19.98
CA LYS A 51 4.93 3.66 -18.60
C LYS A 51 3.73 3.70 -17.67
N LEU A 52 2.61 4.28 -18.12
CA LEU A 52 1.38 4.37 -17.34
C LEU A 52 0.82 2.97 -17.04
N ARG A 53 0.75 2.08 -18.03
CA ARG A 53 0.30 0.70 -17.81
C ARG A 53 1.19 -0.04 -16.81
N SER A 54 2.50 0.11 -16.92
CA SER A 54 3.44 -0.50 -15.96
C SER A 54 3.25 0.05 -14.55
N PHE A 55 2.98 1.35 -14.40
CA PHE A 55 2.67 1.96 -13.12
C PHE A 55 1.34 1.43 -12.55
N CYS A 56 0.28 1.37 -13.37
CA CYS A 56 -1.01 0.85 -12.94
C CYS A 56 -0.93 -0.61 -12.46
N GLN A 57 -0.12 -1.46 -13.13
CA GLN A 57 0.14 -2.84 -12.68
C GLN A 57 0.73 -2.86 -11.27
N ILE A 58 1.83 -2.13 -11.05
CA ILE A 58 2.49 -2.06 -9.75
C ILE A 58 1.58 -1.44 -8.69
N LEU A 59 0.77 -0.44 -9.05
CA LEU A 59 -0.19 0.19 -8.16
C LEU A 59 -1.23 -0.82 -7.65
N VAL A 60 -1.82 -1.61 -8.56
CA VAL A 60 -2.83 -2.62 -8.21
C VAL A 60 -2.20 -3.75 -7.41
N ASP A 61 -1.00 -4.20 -7.76
CA ASP A 61 -0.26 -5.22 -7.01
C ASP A 61 0.00 -4.74 -5.57
N TYR A 62 0.48 -3.50 -5.40
CA TYR A 62 0.71 -2.87 -4.10
C TYR A 62 -0.56 -2.75 -3.24
N VAL A 63 -1.67 -2.30 -3.84
CA VAL A 63 -2.99 -2.25 -3.19
C VAL A 63 -3.42 -3.64 -2.73
N SER A 64 -3.30 -4.63 -3.62
CA SER A 64 -3.74 -6.00 -3.38
C SER A 64 -2.93 -6.68 -2.28
N ALA A 65 -1.61 -6.53 -2.31
CA ALA A 65 -0.71 -7.05 -1.26
C ALA A 65 -1.08 -6.47 0.13
N GLY A 66 -1.41 -5.18 0.19
CA GLY A 66 -1.89 -4.52 1.41
C GLY A 66 -3.16 -5.19 1.94
N HIS A 67 -4.21 -5.25 1.11
CA HIS A 67 -5.54 -5.76 1.51
C HIS A 67 -5.57 -7.25 1.84
N PHE A 68 -4.86 -8.08 1.08
CA PHE A 68 -4.97 -9.54 1.20
C PHE A 68 -3.89 -10.19 2.06
N GLU A 69 -2.76 -9.51 2.30
CA GLU A 69 -1.65 -10.07 3.05
C GLU A 69 -1.33 -9.23 4.28
N VAL A 70 -0.98 -7.95 4.10
CA VAL A 70 -0.40 -7.13 5.17
C VAL A 70 -1.41 -6.80 6.26
N TYR A 71 -2.58 -6.26 5.92
CA TYR A 71 -3.55 -5.82 6.94
C TYR A 71 -4.09 -6.98 7.76
N ASP A 72 -4.27 -8.16 7.15
CA ASP A 72 -4.69 -9.36 7.87
C ASP A 72 -3.64 -9.81 8.90
N GLN A 73 -2.35 -9.75 8.55
CA GLN A 73 -1.28 -10.05 9.51
C GLN A 73 -1.20 -9.02 10.64
N LEU A 74 -1.29 -7.73 10.33
CA LEU A 74 -1.29 -6.66 11.33
C LEU A 74 -2.47 -6.79 12.32
N ILE A 75 -3.68 -7.07 11.82
CA ILE A 75 -4.86 -7.27 12.67
C ILE A 75 -4.72 -8.54 13.52
N LYS A 76 -4.17 -9.62 12.97
CA LYS A 76 -3.88 -10.85 13.73
C LYS A 76 -2.93 -10.55 14.87
N GLU A 77 -1.85 -9.82 14.61
CA GLU A 77 -0.88 -9.43 15.63
C GLU A 77 -1.54 -8.59 16.74
N GLY A 78 -2.29 -7.55 16.39
CA GLY A 78 -3.03 -6.74 17.38
C GLY A 78 -3.99 -7.54 18.24
N ARG A 79 -4.61 -8.60 17.70
CA ARG A 79 -5.45 -9.54 18.47
C ARG A 79 -4.64 -10.46 19.38
N GLU A 80 -3.44 -10.87 18.97
CA GLU A 80 -2.57 -11.72 19.81
C GLU A 80 -2.06 -10.97 21.04
N PHE A 81 -1.86 -9.65 20.94
CA PHE A 81 -1.45 -8.79 22.06
C PHE A 81 -2.64 -8.22 22.87
N ASP A 82 -3.89 -8.59 22.55
CA ASP A 82 -5.12 -8.12 23.20
C ASP A 82 -5.26 -6.57 23.21
N ASP A 83 -4.72 -5.91 22.18
CA ASP A 83 -4.65 -4.45 22.09
C ASP A 83 -5.94 -3.88 21.47
N ALA A 84 -6.99 -3.79 22.29
CA ALA A 84 -8.30 -3.33 21.86
C ALA A 84 -8.30 -1.89 21.32
N ASP A 85 -7.48 -1.01 21.89
CA ASP A 85 -7.34 0.38 21.44
C ASP A 85 -6.67 0.45 20.07
N ALA A 86 -5.58 -0.30 19.85
CA ALA A 86 -4.93 -0.38 18.54
C ALA A 86 -5.85 -0.98 17.46
N LEU A 87 -6.64 -2.01 17.79
CA LEU A 87 -7.61 -2.60 16.86
C LEU A 87 -8.74 -1.63 16.51
N GLN A 88 -9.20 -0.81 17.46
CA GLN A 88 -10.21 0.22 17.20
C GLN A 88 -9.65 1.33 16.29
N GLU A 89 -8.41 1.76 16.53
CA GLU A 89 -7.74 2.74 15.68
C GLU A 89 -7.51 2.17 14.27
N ALA A 90 -7.08 0.92 14.18
CA ALA A 90 -6.88 0.22 12.91
C ALA A 90 -8.15 0.15 12.05
N GLY A 91 -9.32 -0.07 12.66
CA GLY A 91 -10.59 -0.04 11.94
C GLY A 91 -10.84 1.29 11.23
N LYS A 92 -10.60 2.42 11.90
CA LYS A 92 -10.75 3.76 11.30
C LYS A 92 -9.75 4.03 10.19
N LEU A 93 -8.52 3.55 10.35
CA LEU A 93 -7.47 3.69 9.34
C LEU A 93 -7.80 2.84 8.11
N TYR A 94 -8.44 1.68 8.31
CA TYR A 94 -8.91 0.84 7.21
C TYR A 94 -9.98 1.53 6.36
N ASP A 95 -10.92 2.27 6.96
CA ASP A 95 -11.89 3.07 6.20
C ASP A 95 -11.21 4.12 5.29
N VAL A 96 -10.12 4.73 5.77
CA VAL A 96 -9.32 5.68 4.98
C VAL A 96 -8.65 4.97 3.81
N VAL A 97 -8.03 3.81 4.07
CA VAL A 97 -7.41 2.98 3.03
C VAL A 97 -8.44 2.57 1.99
N ASP A 98 -9.60 2.06 2.39
CA ASP A 98 -10.68 1.61 1.49
C ASP A 98 -11.16 2.75 0.57
N THR A 99 -11.39 3.94 1.16
CA THR A 99 -11.74 5.15 0.40
C THR A 99 -10.66 5.53 -0.62
N THR A 100 -9.39 5.37 -0.27
CA THR A 100 -8.29 5.67 -1.21
C THR A 100 -8.18 4.60 -2.29
N THR A 101 -8.42 3.33 -1.95
CA THR A 101 -8.39 2.20 -2.89
C THR A 101 -9.40 2.39 -4.02
N GLU A 102 -10.62 2.85 -3.72
CA GLU A 102 -11.62 3.17 -4.75
C GLU A 102 -11.07 4.19 -5.78
N LYS A 103 -10.45 5.27 -5.31
CA LYS A 103 -9.84 6.29 -6.19
C LYS A 103 -8.69 5.74 -7.04
N LEU A 104 -7.90 4.84 -6.48
CA LEU A 104 -6.78 4.19 -7.18
C LEU A 104 -7.30 3.26 -8.28
N LEU A 105 -8.37 2.52 -8.01
CA LEU A 105 -9.02 1.63 -8.98
C LEU A 105 -9.71 2.43 -10.09
N ASP A 106 -10.45 3.49 -9.75
CA ASP A 106 -11.06 4.40 -10.74
C ASP A 106 -10.01 4.99 -11.70
N PHE A 107 -8.84 5.37 -11.16
CA PHE A 107 -7.73 5.83 -11.98
C PHE A 107 -7.24 4.74 -12.93
N ASN A 108 -7.03 3.52 -12.42
CA ASN A 108 -6.58 2.40 -13.23
C ASN A 108 -7.58 2.07 -14.34
N ASP A 109 -8.86 1.93 -14.02
CA ASP A 109 -9.92 1.60 -14.98
C ASP A 109 -10.02 2.65 -16.09
N LYS A 110 -9.97 3.94 -15.72
CA LYS A 110 -9.98 5.04 -16.69
C LYS A 110 -8.90 4.88 -17.77
N TYR A 111 -7.66 4.56 -17.37
CA TYR A 111 -6.52 4.45 -18.29
C TYR A 111 -6.33 3.05 -18.91
N LEU A 112 -7.12 2.06 -18.47
CA LEU A 112 -7.28 0.80 -19.20
C LEU A 112 -8.26 0.95 -20.37
N GLU A 113 -9.25 1.83 -20.24
CA GLU A 113 -10.30 2.03 -21.24
C GLU A 113 -9.94 3.09 -22.31
N THR A 114 -8.95 3.95 -22.06
CA THR A 114 -8.56 5.02 -22.99
C THR A 114 -7.05 5.18 -23.13
N ASP A 115 -6.60 5.44 -24.36
CA ASP A 115 -5.24 5.93 -24.65
C ASP A 115 -5.15 7.47 -24.62
N ASP A 116 -6.23 8.18 -24.24
CA ASP A 116 -6.20 9.63 -24.07
C ASP A 116 -5.47 10.02 -22.77
N LEU A 117 -4.32 10.68 -22.93
CA LEU A 117 -3.45 11.10 -21.83
C LEU A 117 -3.56 12.59 -21.52
N SER A 118 -4.55 13.28 -22.10
CA SER A 118 -4.73 14.72 -21.97
C SER A 118 -4.97 15.18 -20.52
N SER A 119 -5.66 14.36 -19.72
CA SER A 119 -5.92 14.62 -18.30
C SER A 119 -4.89 13.99 -17.35
N LEU A 120 -3.88 13.28 -17.87
CA LEU A 120 -2.97 12.46 -17.06
C LEU A 120 -2.26 13.24 -15.97
N THR A 121 -1.76 14.44 -16.27
CA THR A 121 -1.05 15.26 -15.28
C THR A 121 -1.95 15.65 -14.10
N ASN A 122 -3.22 15.99 -14.38
CA ASN A 122 -4.17 16.34 -13.33
C ASN A 122 -4.56 15.11 -12.50
N ASP A 123 -4.81 13.98 -13.17
CA ASP A 123 -5.20 12.76 -12.49
C ASP A 123 -4.06 12.17 -11.66
N LEU A 124 -2.80 12.26 -12.13
CA LEU A 124 -1.63 11.90 -11.35
C LEU A 124 -1.50 12.78 -10.10
N SER A 125 -1.82 14.06 -10.19
CA SER A 125 -1.77 14.97 -9.03
C SER A 125 -2.80 14.54 -7.96
N LEU A 126 -4.04 14.27 -8.38
CA LEU A 126 -5.09 13.77 -7.49
C LEU A 126 -4.76 12.38 -6.91
N LEU A 127 -4.13 11.52 -7.71
CA LEU A 127 -3.64 10.22 -7.27
C LEU A 127 -2.56 10.38 -6.20
N GLY A 128 -1.62 11.31 -6.39
CA GLY A 128 -0.58 11.62 -5.41
C GLY A 128 -1.15 12.06 -4.05
N GLU A 129 -2.17 12.92 -4.06
CA GLU A 129 -2.88 13.33 -2.84
C GLU A 129 -3.56 12.13 -2.14
N ALA A 130 -4.22 11.26 -2.92
CA ALA A 130 -4.82 10.04 -2.37
C ALA A 130 -3.77 9.09 -1.78
N LEU A 131 -2.63 8.94 -2.45
CA LEU A 131 -1.51 8.11 -2.00
C LEU A 131 -0.89 8.66 -0.72
N GLU A 132 -0.73 9.97 -0.57
CA GLU A 132 -0.19 10.58 0.65
C GLU A 132 -1.06 10.30 1.88
N VAL A 133 -2.38 10.47 1.73
CA VAL A 133 -3.36 10.13 2.77
C VAL A 133 -3.30 8.64 3.11
N ARG A 134 -3.22 7.80 2.07
CA ARG A 134 -3.11 6.35 2.23
C ARG A 134 -1.86 5.94 2.99
N PHE A 135 -0.68 6.43 2.59
CA PHE A 135 0.58 6.10 3.26
C PHE A 135 0.58 6.53 4.73
N SER A 136 0.05 7.72 5.02
CA SER A 136 -0.08 8.18 6.41
C SER A 136 -0.93 7.23 7.25
N ALA A 137 -2.01 6.69 6.67
CA ALA A 137 -2.86 5.71 7.36
C ALA A 137 -2.15 4.36 7.54
N GLU A 138 -1.43 3.90 6.52
CA GLU A 138 -0.69 2.63 6.55
C GLU A 138 0.51 2.66 7.50
N ASP A 139 1.28 3.76 7.53
CA ASP A 139 2.37 3.94 8.49
C ASP A 139 1.84 3.98 9.92
N ARG A 140 0.66 4.58 10.12
CA ARG A 140 -0.02 4.55 11.41
C ARG A 140 -0.47 3.15 11.79
N LEU A 141 -1.01 2.37 10.85
CA LEU A 141 -1.37 0.95 11.07
C LEU A 141 -0.16 0.13 11.53
N ILE A 142 0.99 0.25 10.84
CA ILE A 142 2.23 -0.44 11.22
C ILE A 142 2.71 0.03 12.60
N SER A 143 2.62 1.32 12.89
CA SER A 143 3.04 1.88 14.17
C SER A 143 2.23 1.33 15.35
N VAL A 144 0.90 1.31 15.24
CA VAL A 144 0.01 0.90 16.34
C VAL A 144 -0.10 -0.61 16.48
N LEU A 145 -0.06 -1.37 15.38
CA LEU A 145 -0.26 -2.83 15.42
C LEU A 145 1.03 -3.64 15.48
N HIS A 146 2.17 -3.12 15.01
CA HIS A 146 3.42 -3.88 14.92
C HIS A 146 4.57 -3.27 15.72
N THR A 147 4.79 -1.96 15.57
CA THR A 147 5.92 -1.29 16.25
C THR A 147 5.69 -1.19 17.76
N SER A 148 4.44 -0.97 18.18
CA SER A 148 4.07 -0.86 19.60
C SER A 148 4.31 -2.16 20.38
N HIS A 149 4.34 -3.31 19.71
CA HIS A 149 4.56 -4.60 20.34
C HIS A 149 6.01 -5.08 20.26
N LYS A 150 6.89 -4.35 19.54
CA LYS A 150 8.32 -4.67 19.44
C LYS A 150 9.00 -4.82 20.80
N ASP A 151 8.64 -3.98 21.77
CA ASP A 151 9.19 -4.03 23.13
C ASP A 151 8.63 -5.21 23.97
N LEU A 152 7.47 -5.77 23.60
CA LEU A 152 6.82 -6.89 24.28
C LEU A 152 7.37 -8.25 23.83
N VAL A 153 8.03 -8.31 22.67
CA VAL A 153 8.56 -9.54 22.05
C VAL A 153 10.05 -9.77 22.36
N ASN A 154 10.69 -8.85 23.09
CA ASN A 154 12.10 -8.92 23.48
C ASN A 154 12.40 -9.92 24.60
#